data_AF-A0A941DX63-F1
#
_entry.id   AF-A0A941DX63-F1
#
_cell.length_a   1.000
_cell.length_b   1.000
_cell.length_c   1.000
_cell.angle_alpha   90.00
_cell.angle_beta   90.00
_cell.angle_gamma   90.00
#
_symmetry.space_group_name_H-M   'P 1'
#
loop_
_entity.id
_entity.type
_entity.pdbx_description
1 polymer ?
#
loop_
_entity_poly.entity_id
_entity_poly.type
_entity_poly.pdbx_seq_one_letter_code
_entity_poly.pdbx_strand_id
1 'polypeptide(L)'
;MALEEKERIIIPDENGEEHLFEVLFTFDVDETSQSYIAVIPVEQSEDEEVEVYAFRYEEKEKDDDDLSLFPIESDKEWEMVEEMLHTLADQENEA
;
A
#
# COMPACT_ATOMS: atom_id res chain seq x y z
N MET A 1 -6.87 -12.60 21.91
CA MET A 1 -6.11 -11.33 21.78
C MET A 1 -4.89 -11.64 20.93
N ALA A 2 -5.04 -11.56 19.62
CA ALA A 2 -3.97 -11.19 18.72
C ALA A 2 -4.55 -9.94 18.06
N LEU A 3 -4.12 -8.76 18.52
CA LEU A 3 -4.32 -7.59 17.69
C LEU A 3 -3.47 -7.90 16.46
N GLU A 4 -4.09 -8.08 15.30
CA GLU A 4 -3.37 -8.07 14.03
C GLU A 4 -2.37 -6.91 14.10
N GLU A 5 -1.08 -7.22 14.09
CA GLU A 5 -0.03 -6.21 13.97
C GLU A 5 -0.14 -5.67 12.55
N LYS A 6 -1.11 -4.78 12.32
CA LYS A 6 -1.28 -4.11 11.05
C LYS A 6 0.02 -3.37 10.77
N GLU A 7 0.70 -3.76 9.70
CA GLU A 7 1.98 -3.15 9.33
C GLU A 7 1.71 -1.68 9.03
N ARG A 8 2.48 -0.79 9.63
CA ARG A 8 2.35 0.65 9.42
C ARG A 8 3.64 1.19 8.85
N ILE A 9 3.52 2.00 7.82
CA ILE A 9 4.65 2.65 7.18
C ILE A 9 4.49 4.17 7.30
N ILE A 10 5.63 4.85 7.37
CA ILE A 10 5.69 6.30 7.37
C ILE A 10 6.09 6.70 5.95
N ILE A 11 5.21 7.44 5.29
CA ILE A 11 5.46 7.97 3.96
C ILE A 11 5.61 9.49 4.09
N PRO A 12 6.79 10.06 3.77
CA PRO A 12 6.92 11.50 3.67
C PRO A 12 6.20 12.01 2.41
N ASP A 13 5.34 13.01 2.58
CA ASP A 13 4.70 13.71 1.47
C ASP A 13 5.68 14.62 0.71
N GLU A 14 5.27 15.21 -0.42
CA GLU A 14 6.04 16.19 -1.20
C GLU A 14 6.51 17.41 -0.37
N ASN A 15 5.83 17.68 0.75
CA ASN A 15 6.18 18.74 1.70
C ASN A 15 7.22 18.31 2.75
N GLY A 16 7.59 17.03 2.81
CA GLY A 16 8.44 16.44 3.84
C GLY A 16 7.72 16.20 5.17
N GLU A 17 6.39 16.27 5.19
CA GLU A 17 5.57 15.88 6.34
C GLU A 17 5.39 14.36 6.37
N GLU A 18 5.65 13.76 7.52
CA GLU A 18 5.56 12.32 7.74
C GLU A 18 4.10 11.94 7.99
N HIS A 19 3.49 11.21 7.05
CA HIS A 19 2.15 10.66 7.23
C HIS A 19 2.22 9.17 7.57
N LEU A 20 1.39 8.77 8.52
CA LEU A 20 1.25 7.38 8.95
C LEU A 20 0.20 6.67 8.12
N PHE A 21 0.61 5.58 7.50
CA PHE A 21 -0.21 4.74 6.66
C PHE A 21 -0.24 3.32 7.21
N GLU A 22 -1.40 2.70 7.15
CA GLU A 22 -1.60 1.29 7.51
C GLU A 22 -1.62 0.46 6.24
N VAL A 23 -0.70 -0.50 6.16
CA VAL A 23 -0.56 -1.45 5.06
C VAL A 23 -1.71 -2.43 5.12
N LEU A 24 -2.51 -2.43 4.05
CA LEU A 24 -3.53 -3.45 3.83
C LEU A 24 -2.88 -4.70 3.24
N PHE A 25 -2.06 -4.53 2.19
CA PHE A 25 -1.31 -5.62 1.56
C PHE A 25 -0.16 -5.11 0.68
N THR A 26 0.81 -5.99 0.43
CA THR A 26 1.94 -5.78 -0.49
C THR A 26 2.02 -6.95 -1.47
N PHE A 27 2.42 -6.68 -2.71
CA PHE A 27 2.68 -7.72 -3.70
C PHE A 27 3.78 -7.33 -4.67
N ASP A 28 4.50 -8.32 -5.16
CA ASP A 28 5.59 -8.15 -6.12
C ASP A 28 5.11 -8.57 -7.51
N VAL A 29 5.39 -7.74 -8.52
CA VAL A 29 5.11 -8.08 -9.92
C VAL A 29 6.40 -8.53 -10.57
N ASP A 30 6.60 -9.85 -10.66
CA ASP A 30 7.77 -10.46 -11.31
C ASP A 30 7.98 -9.94 -12.75
N GLU A 31 6.89 -9.63 -13.46
CA GLU A 31 6.96 -9.14 -14.85
C GLU A 31 7.68 -7.80 -14.99
N THR A 32 7.57 -6.94 -13.97
CA THR A 32 8.18 -5.60 -13.97
C THR A 32 9.33 -5.50 -12.96
N SER A 33 9.52 -6.51 -12.11
CA SER A 33 10.41 -6.44 -10.93
C SER A 33 10.11 -5.21 -10.08
N GLN A 34 8.84 -4.82 -10.02
CA GLN A 34 8.35 -3.72 -9.21
C GLN A 34 7.45 -4.28 -8.13
N SER A 35 7.51 -3.66 -6.97
CA SER A 35 6.68 -4.05 -5.85
C SER A 35 5.64 -2.98 -5.56
N TYR A 36 4.47 -3.42 -5.13
CA TYR A 36 3.26 -2.64 -5.00
C TYR A 36 2.75 -2.76 -3.57
N ILE A 37 2.24 -1.67 -3.03
CA ILE A 37 1.75 -1.59 -1.66
C ILE A 37 0.45 -0.79 -1.62
N ALA A 38 -0.58 -1.37 -1.01
CA ALA A 38 -1.85 -0.71 -0.76
C ALA A 38 -1.93 -0.31 0.71
N VAL A 39 -2.21 0.96 0.96
CA VAL A 39 -2.28 1.56 2.29
C VAL A 39 -3.50 2.44 2.49
N ILE A 40 -3.88 2.63 3.73
CA ILE A 40 -4.91 3.61 4.14
C ILE A 40 -4.32 4.56 5.19
N PRO A 41 -4.73 5.84 5.25
CA PRO A 41 -4.23 6.76 6.27
C PRO A 41 -4.76 6.35 7.64
N VAL A 42 -3.89 6.28 8.65
CA VAL A 42 -4.33 5.96 10.03
C VAL A 42 -5.18 7.08 10.64
N GLU A 43 -5.12 8.27 10.06
CA GLU A 43 -5.82 9.46 10.54
C GLU A 43 -7.28 9.52 10.06
N GLN A 44 -7.68 8.64 9.13
CA GLN A 44 -9.07 8.56 8.69
C GLN A 44 -9.94 7.91 9.77
N SER A 45 -11.01 8.59 10.17
CA SER A 45 -11.99 8.08 11.13
C SER A 45 -12.96 7.11 10.45
N GLU A 46 -13.39 6.06 11.15
CA GLU A 46 -14.33 5.01 10.67
C GLU A 46 -15.66 5.51 10.04
N ASP A 47 -15.98 6.80 10.18
CA ASP A 47 -17.19 7.45 9.64
C ASP A 47 -16.97 8.13 8.27
N GLU A 48 -15.72 8.26 7.79
CA GLU A 48 -15.40 8.82 6.47
C GLU A 48 -15.07 7.70 5.48
N GLU A 49 -15.34 7.94 4.19
CA GLU A 49 -14.99 6.99 3.12
C GLU A 49 -13.49 6.73 3.20
N VAL A 50 -13.10 5.49 3.53
CA VAL A 50 -11.69 5.10 3.66
C VAL A 50 -11.06 5.17 2.27
N GLU A 51 -10.14 6.11 2.08
CA GLU A 51 -9.42 6.26 0.82
C GLU A 51 -8.22 5.30 0.82
N VAL A 52 -8.27 4.30 -0.06
CA VAL A 52 -7.16 3.39 -0.29
C VAL A 52 -6.19 4.05 -1.26
N TYR A 53 -4.91 4.08 -0.88
CA TYR A 53 -3.82 4.56 -1.71
C TYR A 53 -2.93 3.39 -2.12
N ALA A 54 -2.61 3.31 -3.41
CA ALA A 54 -1.68 2.33 -3.93
C ALA A 54 -0.38 3.04 -4.36
N PHE A 55 0.75 2.51 -3.89
CA PHE A 55 2.07 2.99 -4.27
C PHE A 55 2.90 1.83 -4.83
N ARG A 56 3.75 2.12 -5.82
CA ARG A 56 4.82 1.21 -6.23
C ARG A 56 6.11 1.65 -5.57
N TYR A 57 6.85 0.73 -4.97
CA TYR A 57 8.18 1.00 -4.44
C TYR A 57 9.25 0.37 -5.33
N GLU A 58 10.34 1.11 -5.51
CA GLU A 58 11.54 0.63 -6.19
C GLU A 58 12.74 0.77 -5.25
N GLU A 59 13.46 -0.33 -5.03
CA GLU A 59 14.78 -0.31 -4.39
C GLU A 59 15.77 0.38 -5.35
N LYS A 60 16.28 1.55 -4.97
CA LYS A 60 17.38 2.15 -5.70
C LYS A 60 18.68 1.49 -5.26
N GLU A 61 19.36 0.81 -6.19
CA GLU A 61 20.66 0.15 -6.00
C GLU A 61 21.80 1.05 -5.46
N LYS A 62 21.58 2.35 -5.23
CA LYS A 62 22.64 3.32 -4.91
C LYS A 62 22.78 3.71 -3.45
N ASP A 63 21.76 3.53 -2.62
CA ASP A 63 21.83 3.76 -1.17
C ASP A 63 20.91 2.74 -0.49
N ASP A 64 21.50 1.91 0.38
CA ASP A 64 21.00 0.66 0.97
C ASP A 64 19.69 0.79 1.78
N ASP A 65 19.11 1.98 1.87
CA ASP A 65 17.95 2.31 2.72
C ASP A 65 16.92 3.23 2.03
N ASP A 66 17.17 3.68 0.78
CA ASP A 66 16.30 4.64 0.09
C ASP A 66 15.32 3.94 -0.87
N LEU A 67 14.14 3.65 -0.36
CA LEU A 67 13.01 3.15 -1.13
C LEU A 67 12.31 4.33 -1.82
N SER A 68 12.22 4.31 -3.14
CA SER A 68 11.46 5.32 -3.89
C SER A 68 10.02 4.86 -4.06
N LEU A 69 9.10 5.51 -3.33
CA LEU A 69 7.66 5.31 -3.45
C LEU A 69 7.11 6.20 -4.57
N PHE A 70 6.32 5.62 -5.45
CA PHE A 70 5.62 6.32 -6.51
C PHE A 70 4.13 6.03 -6.41
N PRO A 71 3.26 7.07 -6.37
CA PRO A 71 1.82 6.85 -6.39
C PRO A 71 1.42 6.19 -7.71
N ILE A 72 0.46 5.29 -7.61
CA ILE A 72 -0.11 4.61 -8.76
C ILE A 72 -1.36 5.37 -9.18
N GLU A 73 -1.39 5.83 -10.42
CA GLU A 73 -2.54 6.52 -11.01
C GLU A 73 -3.00 5.85 -12.30
N SER A 74 -2.30 4.80 -12.77
CA SER A 74 -2.65 4.12 -14.01
C SER A 74 -3.77 3.13 -13.79
N ASP A 75 -4.83 3.18 -14.60
CA ASP A 75 -5.96 2.24 -14.53
C ASP A 75 -5.48 0.79 -14.53
N LYS A 76 -4.46 0.46 -15.32
CA LYS A 76 -3.93 -0.92 -15.40
C LYS A 76 -3.29 -1.38 -14.09
N GLU A 77 -2.57 -0.50 -13.40
CA GLU A 77 -1.96 -0.83 -12.11
C GLU A 77 -3.02 -0.89 -11.01
N TRP A 78 -4.03 -0.01 -11.08
CA TRP A 78 -5.21 -0.07 -10.22
C TRP A 78 -6.00 -1.36 -10.40
N GLU A 79 -6.24 -1.81 -11.64
CA GLU A 79 -6.91 -3.08 -11.92
C GLU A 79 -6.19 -4.24 -11.21
N MET A 80 -4.85 -4.26 -11.19
CA MET A 80 -4.09 -5.30 -10.48
C MET A 80 -4.30 -5.23 -8.95
N VAL A 81 -4.26 -4.03 -8.38
CA VAL A 81 -4.49 -3.81 -6.93
C VAL A 81 -5.92 -4.20 -6.57
N GLU A 82 -6.91 -3.80 -7.37
CA GLU A 82 -8.32 -4.12 -7.16
C GLU A 82 -8.61 -5.62 -7.28
N GLU A 83 -8.04 -6.31 -8.27
CA GLU A 83 -8.20 -7.77 -8.40
C GLU A 83 -7.62 -8.51 -7.19
N MET A 84 -6.45 -8.09 -6.71
CA MET A 84 -5.83 -8.66 -5.51
C MET A 84 -6.63 -8.35 -4.25
N LEU A 85 -7.07 -7.10 -4.07
CA LEU A 85 -7.90 -6.67 -2.95
C LEU A 85 -9.22 -7.44 -2.92
N HIS A 86 -9.90 -7.58 -4.06
CA HIS A 86 -11.14 -8.33 -4.16
C HIS A 86 -10.94 -9.81 -3.84
N THR A 87 -9.84 -10.41 -4.30
CA THR A 87 -9.48 -11.81 -3.97
C THR A 87 -9.21 -11.99 -2.48
N LEU A 88 -8.53 -11.04 -1.83
CA LEU A 88 -8.26 -11.07 -0.39
C LEU A 88 -9.52 -10.85 0.44
N ALA A 89 -10.36 -9.88 0.05
CA ALA A 89 -11.63 -9.59 0.73
C ALA A 89 -12.60 -10.78 0.65
N ASP A 90 -12.63 -11.49 -0.48
CA ASP A 90 -13.40 -12.72 -0.65
C ASP A 90 -12.88 -13.84 0.27
N GLN A 91 -11.55 -13.95 0.44
CA GLN A 91 -10.93 -14.91 1.36
C GLN A 91 -11.19 -14.60 2.85
N GLU A 92 -11.18 -13.34 3.27
CA GLU A 92 -11.50 -12.96 4.66
C GLU A 92 -12.96 -13.24 5.02
N ASN A 93 -13.88 -13.19 4.04
CA ASN A 93 -15.30 -13.45 4.27
C ASN A 93 -15.66 -14.96 4.32
N GLU A 94 -14.72 -15.86 4.04
CA GLU A 94 -14.91 -17.32 4.15
C GLU A 94 -14.32 -17.96 5.43
N ALA A 95 -13.87 -17.17 6.42
CA ALA A 95 -13.30 -17.66 7.69
C ALA A 95 -14.31 -17.73 8.86
#